data_AF-A0A183HUB2-F1
#
_entry.id   AF-A0A183HUB2-F1
#
_cell.length_a   1.000
_cell.length_b   1.000
_cell.length_c   1.000
_cell.angle_alpha   90.00
_cell.angle_beta   90.00
_cell.angle_gamma   90.00
#
_symmetry.space_group_name_H-M   'P 1'
#
loop_
_entity.id
_entity.type
_entity.pdbx_description
1 polymer ?
#
loop_
_entity_poly.entity_id
_entity_poly.type
_entity_poly.pdbx_seq_one_letter_code
_entity_poly.pdbx_strand_id
1 'polypeptide(L)'
;LFFFLFNRNFLLTSPLRPFNDRIWFDLACQIACCINIAEILFLLLLTTVSSIENYAVHKTSFVGFAFCSMIYMLIAITLFHYSGRRRTSSVGEKSFQYKVLMCSTSILSLLLAAYFFARHNTYCEPGIYTLFAFSEYVVVLSNIIFHITTIFDFHGKYFILTSAVTNFQYQPLLPEFNAKKRSA
;
A
#
# COMPACT_ATOMS: atom_id res chain seq x y z
N LEU A 1 6.61 -5.65 5.05
CA LEU A 1 6.53 -6.98 4.38
C LEU A 1 5.31 -7.80 4.83
N PHE A 2 5.21 -8.21 6.11
CA PHE A 2 4.12 -9.06 6.63
C PHE A 2 2.71 -8.53 6.34
N PHE A 3 2.50 -7.24 6.60
CA PHE A 3 1.21 -6.57 6.41
C PHE A 3 0.74 -6.56 4.94
N PHE A 4 1.66 -6.56 3.97
CA PHE A 4 1.33 -6.50 2.54
C PHE A 4 1.02 -7.88 1.96
N LEU A 5 1.76 -8.91 2.38
CA LEU A 5 1.39 -10.30 2.12
C LEU A 5 0.00 -10.60 2.69
N PHE A 6 -0.30 -10.06 3.85
CA PHE A 6 -1.63 -10.14 4.44
C PHE A 6 -2.68 -9.41 3.61
N ASN A 7 -2.43 -8.17 3.19
CA ASN A 7 -3.37 -7.42 2.35
C ASN A 7 -3.69 -8.16 1.04
N ARG A 8 -2.67 -8.76 0.40
CA ARG A 8 -2.85 -9.64 -0.76
C ARG A 8 -3.77 -10.82 -0.43
N ASN A 9 -3.44 -11.60 0.60
CA ASN A 9 -4.25 -12.77 0.98
C ASN A 9 -5.69 -12.35 1.37
N PHE A 10 -5.85 -11.21 2.04
CA PHE A 10 -7.14 -10.65 2.41
C PHE A 10 -7.97 -10.22 1.19
N LEU A 11 -7.36 -9.60 0.17
CA LEU A 11 -8.04 -9.27 -1.08
C LEU A 11 -8.48 -10.54 -1.82
N LEU A 12 -7.62 -11.56 -1.89
CA LEU A 12 -7.90 -12.82 -2.60
C LEU A 12 -8.96 -13.69 -1.89
N THR A 13 -9.06 -13.62 -0.57
CA THR A 13 -10.04 -14.40 0.23
C THR A 13 -11.33 -13.66 0.52
N SER A 14 -11.41 -12.37 0.18
CA SER A 14 -12.58 -11.55 0.48
C SER A 14 -13.81 -11.97 -0.34
N PRO A 15 -15.02 -12.01 0.28
CA PRO A 15 -16.26 -12.22 -0.46
C PRO A 15 -16.60 -11.05 -1.41
N LEU A 16 -15.91 -9.92 -1.27
CA LEU A 16 -16.08 -8.73 -2.12
C LEU A 16 -15.23 -8.76 -3.39
N ARG A 17 -14.63 -9.91 -3.72
CA ARG A 17 -13.87 -10.10 -4.96
C ARG A 17 -14.80 -10.03 -6.19
N PRO A 18 -14.41 -9.34 -7.26
CA PRO A 18 -15.23 -9.27 -8.48
C PRO A 18 -15.39 -10.66 -9.12
N PHE A 19 -16.61 -10.96 -9.58
CA PHE A 19 -16.96 -12.26 -10.19
C PHE A 19 -16.51 -12.37 -11.66
N ASN A 20 -16.60 -11.29 -12.44
CA ASN A 20 -16.34 -11.31 -13.88
C ASN A 20 -14.84 -11.21 -14.22
N ASP A 21 -14.07 -10.43 -13.45
CA ASP A 21 -12.66 -10.10 -13.74
C ASP A 21 -11.67 -10.71 -12.73
N ARG A 22 -11.98 -11.91 -12.23
CA ARG A 22 -11.21 -12.56 -11.15
C ARG A 22 -9.72 -12.72 -11.48
N ILE A 23 -9.38 -13.12 -12.70
CA ILE A 23 -7.98 -13.35 -13.12
C ILE A 23 -7.18 -12.05 -13.07
N TRP A 24 -7.74 -10.96 -13.61
CA TRP A 24 -7.11 -9.65 -13.59
C TRP A 24 -6.92 -9.11 -12.18
N PHE A 25 -7.95 -9.28 -11.33
CA PHE A 25 -7.89 -8.87 -9.94
C PHE A 25 -6.79 -9.62 -9.16
N ASP A 26 -6.68 -10.93 -9.38
CA ASP A 26 -5.68 -11.77 -8.71
C ASP A 26 -4.26 -11.43 -9.16
N LEU A 27 -4.06 -11.23 -10.47
CA LEU A 27 -2.79 -10.79 -11.03
C LEU A 27 -2.40 -9.41 -10.50
N ALA A 28 -3.32 -8.45 -10.47
CA ALA A 28 -3.08 -7.11 -9.92
C ALA A 28 -2.67 -7.16 -8.44
N CYS A 29 -3.27 -8.06 -7.64
CA CYS A 29 -2.86 -8.27 -6.25
C CYS A 29 -1.42 -8.82 -6.13
N GLN A 30 -1.02 -9.75 -7.01
CA GLN A 30 0.34 -10.29 -7.03
C GLN A 30 1.36 -9.22 -7.47
N ILE A 31 1.05 -8.48 -8.53
CA ILE A 31 1.88 -7.38 -9.03
C ILE A 31 2.04 -6.31 -7.95
N ALA A 32 0.95 -5.89 -7.29
CA ALA A 32 1.02 -4.93 -6.19
C ALA A 32 1.96 -5.39 -5.07
N CYS A 33 1.92 -6.68 -4.73
CA CYS A 33 2.81 -7.25 -3.72
C CYS A 33 4.27 -7.18 -4.15
N CYS A 34 4.60 -7.56 -5.39
CA CYS A 34 5.97 -7.51 -5.91
C CYS A 34 6.50 -6.08 -5.97
N ILE A 35 5.68 -5.14 -6.46
CA ILE A 35 6.06 -3.72 -6.56
C ILE A 35 6.29 -3.12 -5.19
N ASN A 36 5.46 -3.45 -4.20
CA ASN A 36 5.68 -2.98 -2.84
C ASN A 36 6.95 -3.54 -2.19
N ILE A 37 7.31 -4.79 -2.49
CA ILE A 37 8.60 -5.35 -2.05
C ILE A 37 9.74 -4.54 -2.67
N ALA A 38 9.69 -4.28 -3.98
CA ALA A 38 10.69 -3.46 -4.67
C ALA A 38 10.77 -2.04 -4.11
N GLU A 39 9.62 -1.41 -3.84
CA GLU A 39 9.51 -0.09 -3.19
C GLU A 39 10.25 -0.05 -1.85
N ILE A 40 10.03 -1.05 -0.98
CA ILE A 40 10.70 -1.14 0.32
C ILE A 40 12.21 -1.35 0.16
N LEU A 41 12.64 -2.16 -0.82
CA LEU A 41 14.08 -2.37 -1.08
C LEU A 41 14.76 -1.09 -1.55
N PHE A 42 14.13 -0.33 -2.45
CA PHE A 42 14.66 0.96 -2.89
C PHE A 42 14.66 2.00 -1.76
N LEU A 43 13.62 2.02 -0.94
CA LEU A 43 13.56 2.89 0.23
C LEU A 43 14.66 2.53 1.24
N LEU A 44 14.89 1.24 1.50
CA LEU A 44 15.98 0.78 2.34
C LEU A 44 17.33 1.24 1.78
N LEU A 45 17.57 1.04 0.49
CA LEU A 45 18.80 1.47 -0.16
C LEU A 45 19.00 3.00 -0.04
N LEU A 46 17.94 3.77 -0.26
CA LEU A 46 17.93 5.23 -0.11
C LEU A 46 18.24 5.68 1.34
N THR A 47 17.80 4.93 2.34
CA THR A 47 18.11 5.21 3.75
C THR A 47 19.53 4.84 4.13
N THR A 48 20.11 3.81 3.49
CA THR A 48 21.47 3.34 3.79
C THR A 48 22.57 4.13 3.08
N VAL A 49 22.27 4.71 1.91
CA VAL A 49 23.27 5.40 1.08
C VAL A 49 22.98 6.89 1.03
N SER A 50 23.87 7.67 1.63
CA SER A 50 23.78 9.13 1.60
C SER A 50 24.13 9.68 0.22
N SER A 51 23.50 10.81 -0.14
CA SER A 51 23.78 11.54 -1.39
C SER A 51 25.22 12.07 -1.46
N ILE A 52 25.88 12.26 -0.33
CA ILE A 52 27.29 12.70 -0.23
C ILE A 52 28.25 11.54 -0.49
N GLU A 53 27.90 10.33 -0.04
CA GLU A 53 28.76 9.15 -0.15
C GLU A 53 28.73 8.57 -1.56
N ASN A 54 27.52 8.40 -2.11
CA ASN A 54 27.36 7.89 -3.47
C ASN A 54 26.10 8.45 -4.12
N TYR A 55 26.27 9.61 -4.76
CA TYR A 55 25.21 10.31 -5.47
C TYR A 55 24.49 9.44 -6.52
N ALA A 56 25.23 8.61 -7.26
CA ALA A 56 24.65 7.78 -8.32
C ALA A 56 23.69 6.73 -7.76
N VAL A 57 24.08 6.04 -6.68
CA VAL A 57 23.23 5.05 -5.99
C VAL A 57 22.05 5.74 -5.33
N HIS A 58 22.26 6.86 -4.62
CA HIS A 58 21.19 7.62 -3.99
C HIS A 58 20.12 8.05 -5.01
N LYS A 59 20.54 8.67 -6.11
CA LYS A 59 19.65 9.09 -7.21
C LYS A 59 18.87 7.91 -7.79
N THR A 60 19.56 6.81 -8.09
CA THR A 60 18.93 5.62 -8.67
C THR A 60 17.92 5.00 -7.69
N SER A 61 18.25 4.99 -6.39
CA SER A 61 17.38 4.49 -5.34
C SER A 61 16.14 5.36 -5.17
N PHE A 62 16.29 6.69 -5.20
CA PHE A 62 15.16 7.61 -5.13
C PHE A 62 14.21 7.43 -6.32
N VAL A 63 14.74 7.36 -7.54
CA VAL A 63 13.93 7.13 -8.75
C VAL A 63 13.22 5.78 -8.69
N GLY A 64 13.92 4.72 -8.29
CA GLY A 64 13.33 3.39 -8.12
C GLY A 64 12.22 3.38 -7.06
N PHE A 65 12.46 4.00 -5.90
CA PHE A 65 11.46 4.18 -4.86
C PHE A 65 10.24 4.95 -5.36
N ALA A 66 10.44 6.11 -5.98
CA ALA A 66 9.35 6.95 -6.48
C ALA A 66 8.50 6.22 -7.52
N PHE A 67 9.13 5.51 -8.45
CA PHE A 67 8.44 4.75 -9.50
C PHE A 67 7.63 3.58 -8.92
N CYS A 68 8.25 2.75 -8.06
CA CYS A 68 7.55 1.63 -7.42
C CYS A 68 6.41 2.12 -6.52
N SER A 69 6.66 3.14 -5.70
CA SER A 69 5.65 3.80 -4.85
C SER A 69 4.45 4.28 -5.67
N MET A 70 4.70 4.97 -6.78
CA MET A 70 3.63 5.50 -7.63
C MET A 70 2.76 4.40 -8.22
N ILE A 71 3.39 3.38 -8.80
CA ILE A 71 2.63 2.27 -9.39
C ILE A 71 1.86 1.51 -8.31
N TYR A 72 2.47 1.28 -7.15
CA TYR A 72 1.79 0.62 -6.04
C TYR A 72 0.56 1.41 -5.59
N MET A 73 0.68 2.72 -5.38
CA MET A 73 -0.46 3.56 -4.97
C MET A 73 -1.61 3.49 -5.97
N LEU A 74 -1.31 3.58 -7.27
CA LEU A 74 -2.32 3.49 -8.33
C LEU A 74 -3.02 2.13 -8.31
N ILE A 75 -2.26 1.03 -8.29
CA ILE A 75 -2.84 -0.32 -8.24
C ILE A 75 -3.66 -0.50 -6.98
N ALA A 76 -3.18 -0.03 -5.82
CA ALA A 76 -3.89 -0.14 -4.55
C ALA A 76 -5.21 0.65 -4.54
N ILE A 77 -5.24 1.87 -5.09
CA ILE A 77 -6.48 2.66 -5.27
C ILE A 77 -7.46 1.91 -6.18
N THR A 78 -6.97 1.38 -7.31
CA THR A 78 -7.78 0.62 -8.27
C THR A 78 -8.36 -0.63 -7.62
N LEU A 79 -7.54 -1.45 -6.96
CA LEU A 79 -8.00 -2.65 -6.23
C LEU A 79 -9.02 -2.30 -5.14
N PHE A 80 -8.82 -1.19 -4.42
CA PHE A 80 -9.74 -0.74 -3.39
C PHE A 80 -11.10 -0.32 -3.98
N HIS A 81 -11.10 0.36 -5.12
CA HIS A 81 -12.31 0.75 -5.83
C HIS A 81 -13.05 -0.47 -6.40
N TYR A 82 -12.35 -1.34 -7.12
CA TYR A 82 -12.92 -2.51 -7.78
C TYR A 82 -13.43 -3.58 -6.81
N SER A 83 -12.79 -3.73 -5.65
CA SER A 83 -13.28 -4.63 -4.58
C SER A 83 -14.55 -4.11 -3.89
N GLY A 84 -15.11 -2.97 -4.29
CA GLY A 84 -16.34 -2.42 -3.71
C GLY A 84 -16.20 -1.94 -2.26
N ARG A 85 -15.01 -2.03 -1.65
CA ARG A 85 -14.73 -1.66 -0.25
C ARG A 85 -15.09 -0.22 0.06
N ARG A 86 -14.88 0.66 -0.92
CA ARG A 86 -15.33 2.06 -0.89
C ARG A 86 -16.80 2.18 -0.47
N ARG A 87 -17.68 1.33 -0.99
CA ARG A 87 -19.14 1.41 -0.80
C ARG A 87 -19.65 0.69 0.45
N THR A 88 -18.79 -0.03 1.17
CA THR A 88 -19.21 -0.84 2.33
C THR A 88 -19.44 -0.03 3.61
N SER A 89 -18.83 1.15 3.73
CA SER A 89 -18.99 2.02 4.90
C SER A 89 -18.53 3.46 4.62
N SER A 90 -18.97 4.40 5.47
CA SER A 90 -18.46 5.78 5.46
C SER A 90 -16.96 5.86 5.75
N VAL A 91 -16.42 4.92 6.53
CA VAL A 91 -14.98 4.77 6.79
C VAL A 91 -14.23 4.35 5.52
N GLY A 92 -14.81 3.45 4.71
CA GLY A 92 -14.26 3.03 3.43
C GLY A 92 -14.17 4.17 2.42
N GLU A 93 -15.19 5.04 2.36
CA GLU A 93 -15.17 6.24 1.52
C GLU A 93 -14.07 7.22 1.95
N LYS A 94 -13.95 7.49 3.27
CA LYS A 94 -12.88 8.35 3.78
C LYS A 94 -11.50 7.76 3.51
N SER A 95 -11.30 6.46 3.73
CA SER A 95 -10.04 5.75 3.41
C SER A 95 -9.67 5.94 1.94
N PHE A 96 -10.64 5.80 1.03
CA PHE A 96 -10.43 6.04 -0.40
C PHE A 96 -10.02 7.48 -0.72
N GLN A 97 -10.68 8.48 -0.12
CA GLN A 97 -10.34 9.89 -0.31
C GLN A 97 -8.90 10.20 0.16
N TYR A 98 -8.50 9.68 1.32
CA TYR A 98 -7.11 9.83 1.81
C TYR A 98 -6.10 9.16 0.89
N LYS A 99 -6.38 7.97 0.36
CA LYS A 99 -5.50 7.29 -0.60
C LYS A 99 -5.30 8.13 -1.87
N VAL A 100 -6.39 8.65 -2.44
CA VAL A 100 -6.34 9.52 -3.64
C VAL A 100 -5.61 10.82 -3.35
N LEU A 101 -5.86 11.45 -2.19
CA LEU A 101 -5.17 12.66 -1.77
C LEU A 101 -3.66 12.43 -1.66
N MET A 102 -3.22 11.39 -0.95
CA MET A 102 -1.79 11.09 -0.78
C MET A 102 -1.11 10.73 -2.10
N CYS A 103 -1.79 9.99 -2.98
CA CYS A 103 -1.27 9.71 -4.33
C CYS A 103 -1.10 11.01 -5.13
N SER A 104 -2.09 11.90 -5.09
CA SER A 104 -2.05 13.19 -5.81
C SER A 104 -0.95 14.10 -5.28
N THR A 105 -0.81 14.18 -3.95
CA THR A 105 0.29 14.92 -3.30
C THR A 105 1.64 14.35 -3.69
N SER A 106 1.81 13.02 -3.70
CA SER A 106 3.05 12.37 -4.12
C SER A 106 3.42 12.70 -5.57
N ILE A 107 2.44 12.67 -6.50
CA ILE A 107 2.65 13.07 -7.91
C ILE A 107 3.10 14.53 -7.99
N LEU A 108 2.38 15.44 -7.33
CA LEU A 108 2.69 16.87 -7.37
C LEU A 108 4.08 17.15 -6.80
N SER A 109 4.42 16.53 -5.67
CA SER A 109 5.74 16.67 -5.05
C SER A 109 6.86 16.09 -5.92
N LEU A 110 6.61 14.99 -6.64
CA LEU A 110 7.59 14.43 -7.57
C LEU A 110 7.83 15.36 -8.77
N LEU A 111 6.78 16.00 -9.30
CA LEU A 111 6.91 17.00 -10.36
C LEU A 111 7.68 18.24 -9.87
N LEU A 112 7.39 18.72 -8.66
CA LEU A 112 8.12 19.82 -8.03
C LEU A 112 9.59 19.46 -7.79
N ALA A 113 9.89 18.25 -7.31
CA ALA A 113 11.25 17.78 -7.13
C ALA A 113 12.01 17.79 -8.47
N ALA A 114 11.41 17.25 -9.54
CA ALA A 114 12.01 17.27 -10.88
C ALA A 114 12.27 18.71 -11.38
N TYR A 115 11.31 19.61 -11.16
CA TYR A 115 11.42 21.03 -11.51
C TYR A 115 12.56 21.72 -10.75
N PHE A 116 12.60 21.61 -9.42
CA PHE A 116 13.64 22.23 -8.61
C PHE A 116 15.02 21.63 -8.89
N PHE A 117 15.10 20.32 -9.17
CA PHE A 117 16.34 19.68 -9.56
C PHE A 117 16.89 20.26 -10.88
N ALA A 118 16.04 20.39 -11.91
CA ALA A 118 16.42 21.00 -13.18
C ALA A 118 16.84 22.46 -13.01
N ARG A 119 16.08 23.23 -12.22
CA ARG A 119 16.33 24.65 -11.95
C ARG A 119 17.64 24.87 -11.17
N HIS A 120 17.88 24.07 -10.13
CA HIS A 120 19.12 24.12 -9.35
C HIS A 120 20.35 23.90 -10.24
N ASN A 121 20.31 22.88 -11.10
CA ASN A 121 21.42 22.55 -11.98
C ASN A 121 21.64 23.56 -13.11
N THR A 122 20.61 24.33 -13.48
CA THR A 122 20.69 25.30 -14.59
C THR A 122 21.12 26.69 -14.11
N TYR A 123 20.57 27.16 -12.99
CA TYR A 123 20.71 28.55 -12.55
C TYR A 123 21.50 28.72 -11.26
N CYS A 124 21.77 27.65 -10.51
CA CYS A 124 22.50 27.69 -9.23
C CYS A 124 21.93 28.70 -8.21
N GLU A 125 20.62 28.96 -8.25
CA GLU A 125 19.97 29.91 -7.36
C GLU A 125 19.99 29.41 -5.90
N PRO A 126 20.29 30.30 -4.93
CA PRO A 126 20.29 29.95 -3.51
C PRO A 126 18.89 29.54 -3.05
N GLY A 127 18.80 28.46 -2.26
CA GLY A 127 17.56 27.97 -1.68
C GLY A 127 16.76 26.98 -2.55
N ILE A 128 17.02 26.89 -3.86
CA ILE A 128 16.31 25.92 -4.74
C ILE A 128 16.62 24.48 -4.34
N TYR A 129 17.86 24.18 -3.92
CA TYR A 129 18.22 22.85 -3.42
C TYR A 129 17.41 22.45 -2.17
N THR A 130 17.11 23.40 -1.29
CA THR A 130 16.27 23.16 -0.11
C THR A 130 14.83 22.83 -0.50
N LEU A 131 14.28 23.53 -1.51
CA LEU A 131 12.94 23.24 -2.03
C LEU A 131 12.86 21.89 -2.76
N PHE A 132 13.93 21.50 -3.45
CA PHE A 132 14.10 20.16 -4.00
C PHE A 132 14.03 19.11 -2.88
N ALA A 133 14.89 19.21 -1.86
CA ALA A 133 14.91 18.28 -0.74
C ALA A 133 13.58 18.24 0.02
N PHE A 134 12.93 19.40 0.23
CA PHE A 134 11.60 19.46 0.82
C PHE A 134 10.56 18.67 0.00
N SER A 135 10.60 18.80 -1.33
CA SER A 135 9.70 18.06 -2.21
C SER A 135 9.93 16.54 -2.12
N GLU A 136 11.18 16.08 -2.02
CA GLU A 136 11.51 14.68 -1.78
C GLU A 136 10.93 14.17 -0.45
N TYR A 137 11.05 14.96 0.62
CA TYR A 137 10.45 14.61 1.91
C TYR A 137 8.92 14.48 1.83
N VAL A 138 8.24 15.36 1.08
CA VAL A 138 6.78 15.26 0.92
C VAL A 138 6.39 14.00 0.14
N VAL A 139 7.19 13.56 -0.84
CA VAL A 139 6.97 12.28 -1.54
C VAL A 139 7.02 11.11 -0.55
N VAL A 140 8.06 11.06 0.30
CA VAL A 140 8.23 9.99 1.30
C VAL A 140 7.13 10.04 2.36
N LEU A 141 6.77 11.22 2.86
CA LEU A 141 5.72 11.38 3.86
C LEU A 141 4.35 10.97 3.31
N SER A 142 4.02 11.38 2.08
CA SER A 142 2.77 10.98 1.43
C SER A 142 2.70 9.46 1.26
N ASN A 143 3.83 8.81 0.96
CA ASN A 143 3.93 7.36 0.91
C ASN A 143 3.67 6.68 2.25
N ILE A 144 4.28 7.16 3.33
CA ILE A 144 4.04 6.64 4.68
C ILE A 144 2.56 6.78 5.07
N ILE A 145 1.97 7.95 4.86
CA ILE A 145 0.56 8.20 5.19
C ILE A 145 -0.36 7.32 4.34
N PHE A 146 -0.04 7.13 3.05
CA PHE A 146 -0.78 6.21 2.18
C PHE A 146 -0.80 4.80 2.76
N HIS A 147 0.33 4.26 3.20
CA HIS A 147 0.40 2.93 3.82
C HIS A 147 -0.30 2.86 5.19
N ILE A 148 -0.33 3.95 5.95
CA ILE A 148 -1.11 4.03 7.20
C ILE A 148 -2.61 3.91 6.92
N THR A 149 -3.12 4.42 5.79
CA THR A 149 -4.56 4.33 5.47
C THR A 149 -5.09 2.90 5.48
N THR A 150 -4.23 1.91 5.20
CA THR A 150 -4.61 0.51 5.22
C THR A 150 -5.00 0.00 6.61
N ILE A 151 -4.60 0.66 7.69
CA ILE A 151 -5.05 0.32 9.05
C ILE A 151 -6.58 0.45 9.16
N PHE A 152 -7.15 1.49 8.53
CA PHE A 152 -8.61 1.68 8.51
C PHE A 152 -9.32 0.56 7.74
N ASP A 153 -8.66 -0.05 6.77
CA ASP A 153 -9.21 -1.14 5.96
C ASP A 153 -9.33 -2.46 6.77
N PHE A 154 -8.62 -2.57 7.89
CA PHE A 154 -8.61 -3.72 8.80
C PHE A 154 -9.28 -3.48 10.15
N HIS A 155 -9.88 -2.31 10.36
CA HIS A 155 -10.49 -1.97 11.64
C HIS A 155 -11.58 -2.99 12.03
N GLY A 156 -11.40 -3.66 13.18
CA GLY A 156 -12.31 -4.68 13.68
C GLY A 156 -12.11 -6.10 13.12
N LYS A 157 -11.01 -6.35 12.37
CA LYS A 157 -10.65 -7.71 11.93
C LYS A 157 -9.53 -8.29 12.79
N TYR A 158 -9.71 -9.53 13.23
CA TYR A 158 -8.74 -10.28 14.03
C TYR A 158 -7.91 -11.21 13.16
N PHE A 159 -6.66 -11.41 13.55
CA PHE A 159 -5.70 -12.25 12.86
C PHE A 159 -5.68 -13.64 13.49
N ILE A 160 -5.76 -14.68 12.67
CA ILE A 160 -5.54 -16.06 13.11
C ILE A 160 -4.30 -16.56 12.36
N LEU A 161 -3.21 -16.74 13.07
CA LEU A 161 -2.01 -17.41 12.57
C LEU A 161 -2.23 -18.91 12.72
N THR A 162 -2.60 -19.58 11.63
CA THR A 162 -2.61 -21.04 11.60
C THR A 162 -1.25 -21.53 11.09
N SER A 163 -0.66 -22.51 11.78
CA SER A 163 0.44 -23.28 11.20
C SER A 163 -0.07 -24.01 9.97
N ALA A 164 0.78 -24.17 8.95
CA ALA A 164 0.49 -24.97 7.77
C ALA A 164 0.50 -26.47 8.15
N VAL A 165 -0.44 -26.88 9.00
CA VAL A 165 -0.67 -28.29 9.28
C VAL A 165 -1.61 -28.80 8.20
N THR A 166 -1.03 -29.50 7.23
CA THR A 166 -1.74 -30.45 6.37
C THR A 166 -2.50 -31.42 7.25
N ASN A 167 -3.83 -31.49 7.04
CA ASN A 167 -4.83 -32.30 7.75
C ASN A 167 -5.41 -31.68 9.03
N PHE A 168 -6.49 -30.94 8.88
CA PHE A 168 -7.52 -30.89 9.93
C PHE A 168 -8.90 -31.07 9.29
N GLN A 169 -9.58 -32.14 9.72
CA GLN A 169 -11.02 -32.34 9.52
C GLN A 169 -11.74 -31.06 9.96
N TYR A 170 -12.59 -30.54 9.08
CA TYR A 170 -13.59 -29.54 9.48
C TYR A 170 -14.46 -30.15 10.56
N GLN A 171 -14.34 -29.66 11.80
CA GLN A 171 -15.39 -29.84 12.80
C GLN A 171 -16.38 -28.69 12.61
N PRO A 172 -17.59 -28.95 12.09
CA PRO A 172 -18.57 -27.89 11.91
C PRO A 172 -18.99 -27.39 13.30
N LEU A 173 -18.76 -26.10 13.56
CA LEU A 173 -19.35 -25.38 14.69
C LEU A 173 -20.86 -25.27 14.43
N LEU A 174 -21.60 -26.35 14.68
CA LEU A 174 -23.03 -26.28 14.90
C LEU A 174 -23.26 -25.93 16.37
N PRO A 175 -24.06 -24.90 16.69
CA PRO A 175 -24.52 -24.71 18.05
C PRO A 175 -25.37 -25.93 18.44
N GLU A 176 -25.00 -26.62 19.50
CA GLU A 176 -25.84 -27.67 20.10
C GLU A 176 -27.15 -27.01 20.56
N PHE A 177 -28.18 -27.13 19.73
CA PHE A 177 -29.55 -26.87 20.14
C PHE A 177 -29.92 -27.95 21.17
N ASN A 178 -29.83 -27.58 22.45
CA ASN A 178 -30.13 -28.45 23.58
C ASN A 178 -31.64 -28.81 23.61
N ALA A 179 -32.00 -29.88 22.92
CA ALA A 179 -33.36 -30.40 22.80
C ALA A 179 -33.80 -31.23 24.03
N LYS A 180 -33.27 -30.97 25.23
CA LYS A 180 -33.64 -31.69 26.46
C LYS A 180 -34.11 -30.78 27.59
N LYS A 181 -35.08 -29.92 27.30
CA LYS A 181 -35.88 -29.25 28.33
C LYS A 181 -37.35 -29.10 27.91
N ARG A 182 -38.01 -30.23 27.65
CA ARG A 182 -39.46 -30.36 27.55
C ARG A 182 -39.90 -31.81 27.84
N SER A 183 -39.66 -32.27 29.07
CA SER A 183 -40.38 -33.41 29.68
C SER A 183 -39.85 -33.65 31.10
N ALA A 184 -40.37 -32.88 32.05
CA ALA A 184 -40.57 -33.24 33.46
C ALA A 184 -41.36 -32.10 34.10
#